data_AF-A0A951UCH4-F1
#
_entry.id   AF-A0A951UCH4-F1
#
_cell.length_a   1.000
_cell.length_b   1.000
_cell.length_c   1.000
_cell.angle_alpha   90.00
_cell.angle_beta   90.00
_cell.angle_gamma   90.00
#
_symmetry.space_group_name_H-M   'P 1'
#
loop_
_entity.id
_entity.type
_entity.pdbx_description
1 polymer ?
#
loop_
_entity_poly.entity_id
_entity_poly.type
_entity_poly.pdbx_seq_one_letter_code
_entity_poly.pdbx_strand_id
1 'polypeptide(L)' 'MNPQLLDKQAHQPTEEKLVTLYGISWEKFKAIEAQLEDNRDVRLSYLSGVLEIMSPIGDWSLD' A
#
# COMPACT_ATOMS: atom_id res chain seq x y z
N MET A 1 -41.95 7.53 -4.13
CA MET A 1 -40.76 6.66 -4.00
C MET A 1 -39.57 7.44 -4.52
N ASN A 2 -38.57 7.73 -3.70
CA ASN A 2 -37.40 8.50 -4.11
C ASN A 2 -36.30 7.50 -4.56
N PRO A 3 -35.93 7.43 -5.84
CA PRO A 3 -34.95 6.46 -6.35
C PRO A 3 -33.49 6.86 -6.09
N GLN A 4 -33.22 7.85 -5.24
CA GLN A 4 -31.88 8.43 -5.04
C GLN A 4 -31.04 7.73 -3.97
N LEU A 5 -31.39 6.50 -3.62
CA LEU A 5 -30.67 5.66 -2.66
C LEU A 5 -29.99 4.46 -3.32
N LEU A 6 -29.87 4.47 -4.66
CA LEU A 6 -29.06 3.49 -5.37
C LEU A 6 -27.59 3.92 -5.22
N ASP A 7 -27.03 3.47 -4.10
CA ASP A 7 -25.64 3.09 -4.01
C ASP A 7 -24.69 4.19 -4.44
N LYS A 8 -24.48 5.14 -3.51
CA LYS A 8 -23.12 5.50 -3.14
C LYS A 8 -22.34 4.18 -3.08
N GLN A 9 -21.72 3.79 -4.19
CA GLN A 9 -20.66 2.83 -4.23
C GLN A 9 -19.64 3.44 -3.28
N ALA A 10 -19.76 3.07 -2.01
CA ALA A 10 -18.66 3.09 -1.09
C ALA A 10 -17.61 2.32 -1.86
N HIS A 11 -16.74 3.06 -2.54
CA HIS A 11 -15.39 2.62 -2.73
C HIS A 11 -15.00 2.25 -1.31
N GLN A 12 -15.10 0.96 -0.98
CA GLN A 12 -14.40 0.43 0.15
C GLN A 12 -13.00 0.98 -0.08
N PRO A 13 -12.49 1.89 0.77
CA PRO A 13 -11.11 2.26 0.63
C PRO A 13 -10.40 0.92 0.75
N THR A 14 -9.82 0.43 -0.34
CA THR A 14 -8.83 -0.63 -0.25
C THR A 14 -7.91 -0.09 0.83
N GLU A 15 -7.91 -0.68 2.02
CA GLU A 15 -7.18 -0.08 3.13
C GLU A 15 -5.72 -0.12 2.72
N GLU A 16 -5.17 1.03 2.31
CA GLU A 16 -3.80 1.10 1.87
C GLU A 16 -2.95 1.23 3.12
N LYS A 17 -2.16 0.21 3.42
CA LYS A 17 -1.19 0.31 4.51
C LYS A 17 0.01 1.08 4.01
N LEU A 18 0.17 2.30 4.51
CA LEU A 18 1.37 3.10 4.30
C LEU A 18 2.29 2.96 5.53
N VAL A 19 3.49 2.44 5.31
CA VAL A 19 4.55 2.33 6.32
C VAL A 19 5.67 3.27 5.93
N THR A 20 5.98 4.24 6.78
CA THR A 20 7.12 5.16 6.60
C THR A 20 8.26 4.78 7.53
N LEU A 21 9.44 4.58 6.97
CA LEU A 21 10.68 4.26 7.66
C LEU A 21 11.68 5.41 7.46
N TYR A 22 12.31 5.85 8.56
CA TYR A 22 13.29 6.93 8.54
C TYR A 22 14.70 6.39 8.79
N GLY A 23 15.72 7.09 8.26
CA GLY A 23 17.11 6.70 8.45
C GLY A 23 17.52 5.45 7.65
N ILE A 24 16.83 5.19 6.54
CA ILE A 24 17.14 4.09 5.64
C ILE A 24 18.31 4.50 4.74
N SER A 25 19.40 3.74 4.80
CA SER A 25 20.50 3.87 3.85
C SER A 25 20.12 3.27 2.49
N TRP A 26 20.75 3.73 1.41
CA TRP A 26 20.51 3.21 0.06
C TRP A 26 20.67 1.68 -0.05
N GLU A 27 21.67 1.12 0.65
CA GLU A 27 21.89 -0.33 0.70
C GLU A 27 20.72 -1.08 1.35
N LYS A 28 20.15 -0.54 2.43
CA LYS A 28 18.96 -1.11 3.08
C LYS A 28 17.74 -1.01 2.19
N PHE A 29 17.56 0.10 1.48
CA PHE A 29 16.50 0.24 0.50
C PHE A 29 16.59 -0.85 -0.58
N LYS A 30 17.77 -1.07 -1.18
CA LYS A 30 17.96 -2.11 -2.19
C LYS A 30 17.69 -3.52 -1.66
N ALA A 31 18.05 -3.80 -0.40
CA ALA A 31 17.75 -5.08 0.24
C ALA A 31 16.24 -5.27 0.50
N ILE A 32 15.50 -4.20 0.79
CA ILE A 32 14.04 -4.24 0.98
C ILE A 32 13.33 -4.38 -0.37
N GLU A 33 13.77 -3.62 -1.39
CA GLU A 33 13.26 -3.70 -2.75
C GLU A 33 13.41 -5.11 -3.34
N ALA A 34 14.59 -5.72 -3.22
CA ALA A 34 14.82 -7.08 -3.71
C ALA A 34 13.94 -8.14 -3.01
N GLN A 35 13.59 -7.93 -1.74
CA GLN A 35 12.68 -8.83 -1.01
C GLN A 35 11.20 -8.63 -1.39
N LEU A 36 10.84 -7.41 -1.81
CA LEU A 36 9.48 -7.04 -2.18
C LEU A 36 9.22 -7.13 -3.69
N GLU A 37 10.23 -7.42 -4.52
CA GLU A 37 10.08 -7.66 -5.96
C GLU A 37 9.07 -8.80 -6.26
N ASP A 38 8.99 -9.79 -5.38
CA ASP A 38 8.02 -10.88 -5.47
C ASP A 38 6.59 -10.41 -5.15
N ASN A 39 6.45 -9.36 -4.33
CA ASN A 39 5.19 -8.77 -3.91
C ASN A 39 4.82 -7.58 -4.81
N ARG A 40 4.35 -7.88 -6.02
CA ARG A 40 3.98 -6.87 -7.05
C ARG A 40 2.90 -5.87 -6.63
N ASP A 41 2.15 -6.19 -5.59
CA ASP A 41 1.15 -5.30 -5.02
C ASP A 41 1.77 -4.17 -4.19
N VAL A 42 3.04 -4.29 -3.76
CA VAL A 42 3.67 -3.29 -2.89
C VAL A 42 4.41 -2.24 -3.71
N ARG A 43 4.13 -0.96 -3.43
CA ARG A 43 4.84 0.20 -3.96
C ARG A 43 5.86 0.71 -2.95
N LEU A 44 7.08 0.93 -3.41
CA LEU A 44 8.19 1.47 -2.62
C LEU A 44 8.61 2.84 -3.14
N SER A 45 8.69 3.82 -2.23
CA SER A 45 9.19 5.17 -2.53
C SER A 45 10.35 5.49 -1.60
N TYR A 46 11.52 5.82 -2.15
CA TYR A 46 12.68 6.23 -1.36
C TYR A 46 13.06 7.67 -1.67
N LEU A 47 13.10 8.51 -0.64
CA LEU A 47 13.47 9.92 -0.75
C LEU A 47 14.34 10.34 0.43
N SER A 48 15.59 10.70 0.16
CA SER A 48 16.51 11.33 1.12
C SER A 48 16.63 10.59 2.48
N GLY A 49 16.65 9.26 2.45
CA GLY A 49 16.75 8.42 3.65
C GLY A 49 15.41 8.08 4.31
N VAL A 50 14.30 8.47 3.68
CA VAL A 50 12.94 8.09 4.04
C VAL A 50 12.46 7.05 3.03
N LEU A 51 11.95 5.93 3.52
CA LEU A 51 11.34 4.87 2.71
C LEU A 51 9.86 4.78 3.05
N GLU A 52 9.00 4.92 2.07
CA GLU A 52 7.56 4.73 2.18
C GLU A 52 7.17 3.45 1.44
N ILE A 53 6.39 2.61 2.11
CA ILE A 53 5.91 1.34 1.60
C ILE A 53 4.39 1.43 1.59
N MET A 54 3.79 1.42 0.41
CA MET A 54 2.34 1.38 0.21
C MET A 54 1.96 0.00 -0.28
N SER A 55 1.20 -0.75 0.51
CA SER A 55 0.61 -2.02 0.08
C SER A 55 -0.91 -1.88 0.06
N PRO A 56 -1.61 -2.28 -1.01
CA PRO A 56 -3.04 -2.52 -0.93
C PRO A 56 -3.21 -3.63 0.09
N ILE A 57 -3.94 -3.39 1.17
CA ILE A 57 -4.47 -4.50 1.95
C ILE A 57 -5.52 -5.11 1.03
N GLY A 58 -5.09 -6.12 0.26
CA GLY A 58 -6.02 -7.00 -0.42
C GLY A 58 -6.96 -7.53 0.64
N ASP A 59 -8.26 -7.34 0.40
CA ASP A 59 -9.33 -7.97 1.17
C ASP A 59 -8.91 -9.43 1.37
N TRP A 60 -8.49 -9.77 2.59
CA TRP A 60 -8.30 -11.15 2.97
C TRP A 60 -9.71 -11.70 2.95
N SER A 61 -10.16 -12.15 1.78
CA SER A 61 -11.41 -12.84 1.59
C SER A 61 -11.38 -14.02 2.54
N LEU A 62 -11.97 -13.81 3.72
CA LEU A 62 -12.50 -14.86 4.55
C LEU A 62 -13.61 -15.47 3.71
N ASP A 63 -13.29 -16.62 3.13
CA ASP A 63 -14.26 -17.61 2.65
C ASP A 63 -15.46 -17.72 3.60
#